data_AF-A0A948LX68-F1
#
_entry.id   AF-A0A948LX68-F1
#
_cell.length_a   1.000
_cell.length_b   1.000
_cell.length_c   1.000
_cell.angle_alpha   90.00
_cell.angle_beta   90.00
_cell.angle_gamma   90.00
#
_symmetry.space_group_name_H-M   'P 1'
#
loop_
_entity.id
_entity.type
_entity.pdbx_description
1 polymer ?
#
loop_
_entity_poly.entity_id
_entity_poly.type
_entity_poly.pdbx_seq_one_letter_code
_entity_poly.pdbx_strand_id
1 'polypeptide(L)'
;MSGEMEIMFSLAGRMHVLLRREFNRIIDVEWMCADAAYAREVVKLAYSASSDELHRLAERVEEVHPLLPHVEYPAAPLRPAAEQKYMTTLR
;
A
#
# COMPACT_ATOMS: atom_id res chain seq x y z
N MET A 1 -8.69 -10.16 18.66
CA MET A 1 -9.48 -9.38 17.70
C MET A 1 -9.37 -7.86 17.89
N SER A 2 -9.58 -7.27 19.08
CA SER A 2 -9.41 -5.79 19.27
C SER A 2 -7.97 -5.31 19.01
N GLY A 3 -6.98 -6.01 19.56
CA GLY A 3 -5.57 -5.57 19.45
C GLY A 3 -4.98 -5.66 18.04
N GLU A 4 -5.38 -6.66 17.23
CA GLU A 4 -4.89 -6.80 15.85
C GLU A 4 -5.39 -5.66 14.95
N MET A 5 -6.63 -5.24 15.15
CA MET A 5 -7.22 -4.11 14.42
C MET A 5 -6.52 -2.79 14.80
N GLU A 6 -6.24 -2.57 16.09
CA GLU A 6 -5.47 -1.40 16.54
C GLU A 6 -4.05 -1.36 15.95
N ILE A 7 -3.39 -2.52 15.86
CA ILE A 7 -2.08 -2.66 15.20
C ILE A 7 -2.21 -2.30 13.71
N MET A 8 -3.24 -2.83 13.03
CA MET A 8 -3.46 -2.57 11.60
C MET A 8 -3.72 -1.09 11.32
N PHE A 9 -4.56 -0.41 12.12
CA PHE A 9 -4.79 1.03 12.01
C PHE A 9 -3.50 1.84 12.22
N SER A 10 -2.66 1.44 13.17
CA SER A 10 -1.38 2.08 13.43
C SER A 10 -0.41 1.94 12.25
N LEU A 11 -0.34 0.73 11.66
CA LEU A 11 0.47 0.47 10.48
C LEU A 11 -0.03 1.23 9.26
N ALA A 12 -1.34 1.21 8.99
CA ALA A 12 -1.95 1.92 7.87
C ALA A 12 -1.76 3.44 7.99
N GLY A 13 -1.88 4.01 9.20
CA GLY A 13 -1.59 5.42 9.45
C GLY A 13 -0.13 5.81 9.18
N ARG A 14 0.83 4.98 9.61
CA ARG A 14 2.24 5.20 9.29
C ARG A 14 2.51 5.08 7.79
N MET A 15 1.84 4.14 7.12
CA MET A 15 1.97 3.95 5.68
C MET A 15 1.45 5.17 4.91
N HIS A 16 0.32 5.74 5.35
CA HIS A 16 -0.21 6.98 4.81
C HIS A 16 0.80 8.12 4.84
N VAL A 17 1.46 8.34 5.98
CA VAL A 17 2.45 9.42 6.13
C VAL A 17 3.64 9.21 5.18
N LEU A 18 4.17 7.99 5.11
CA LEU A 18 5.33 7.70 4.28
C LEU A 18 5.00 7.74 2.78
N LEU A 19 3.87 7.20 2.35
CA LEU A 19 3.44 7.29 0.94
C LEU A 19 3.17 8.73 0.50
N ARG A 20 2.66 9.58 1.39
CA ARG A 20 2.51 11.01 1.11
C ARG A 20 3.87 11.69 0.95
N ARG A 21 4.87 11.29 1.73
CA ARG A 21 6.22 11.85 1.62
C ARG A 21 6.93 11.40 0.35
N GLU A 22 6.90 10.12 0.02
CA GLU A 22 7.67 9.55 -1.10
C GLU A 22 7.00 9.73 -2.46
N PHE A 23 5.66 9.69 -2.52
CA PHE A 23 4.90 9.75 -3.77
C PHE A 23 3.87 10.87 -3.85
N ASN A 24 3.74 11.70 -2.80
CA ASN A 24 2.60 12.62 -2.65
C ASN A 24 1.24 11.88 -2.76
N ARG A 25 1.21 10.59 -2.37
CA ARG A 25 0.02 9.76 -2.42
C ARG A 25 -0.66 9.69 -1.06
N ILE A 26 -1.92 10.10 -1.01
CA ILE A 26 -2.80 9.88 0.14
C ILE A 26 -3.55 8.56 -0.07
N ILE A 27 -3.52 7.71 0.94
CA ILE A 27 -4.30 6.47 1.02
C ILE A 27 -5.35 6.60 2.11
N ASP A 28 -6.42 5.83 1.97
CA ASP A 28 -7.49 5.71 2.94
C ASP A 28 -7.17 4.59 3.93
N VAL A 29 -7.10 4.96 5.22
CA VAL A 29 -6.70 4.05 6.31
C VAL A 29 -7.82 3.07 6.66
N GLU A 30 -9.08 3.45 6.47
CA GLU A 30 -10.22 2.58 6.79
C GLU A 30 -10.37 1.49 5.71
N TRP A 31 -10.24 1.88 4.45
CA TRP A 31 -10.22 0.93 3.33
C TRP A 31 -9.00 0.00 3.36
N MET A 32 -7.87 0.45 3.89
CA MET A 32 -6.71 -0.41 4.17
C MET A 32 -7.02 -1.55 5.14
N CYS A 33 -8.04 -1.43 5.99
CA CYS A 33 -8.43 -2.48 6.95
C CYS A 33 -9.62 -3.31 6.44
N ALA A 34 -10.49 -2.71 5.61
CA ALA A 34 -11.76 -3.29 5.22
C ALA A 34 -11.72 -4.05 3.87
N ASP A 35 -10.76 -3.75 2.98
CA ASP A 35 -10.70 -4.33 1.63
C ASP A 35 -9.32 -4.91 1.31
N ALA A 36 -9.27 -6.22 1.10
CA ALA A 36 -8.04 -6.94 0.79
C ALA A 36 -7.43 -6.56 -0.57
N ALA A 37 -8.25 -6.25 -1.58
CA ALA A 37 -7.76 -5.83 -2.89
C ALA A 37 -7.14 -4.43 -2.83
N TYR A 38 -7.80 -3.51 -2.12
CA TYR A 38 -7.24 -2.18 -1.86
C TYR A 38 -5.91 -2.28 -1.10
N ALA A 39 -5.89 -3.05 -0.01
CA ALA A 39 -4.67 -3.27 0.78
C ALA A 39 -3.52 -3.83 -0.07
N ARG A 40 -3.79 -4.81 -0.95
CA ARG A 40 -2.77 -5.36 -1.88
C ARG A 40 -2.19 -4.29 -2.80
N GLU A 41 -3.03 -3.46 -3.41
CA GLU A 41 -2.53 -2.44 -4.33
C GLU A 41 -1.71 -1.37 -3.61
N VAL A 42 -2.08 -1.01 -2.39
CA VAL A 42 -1.28 -0.09 -1.58
C VAL A 42 0.05 -0.72 -1.14
N VAL A 43 0.06 -2.00 -0.76
CA VAL A 43 1.28 -2.74 -0.44
C VAL A 43 2.20 -2.85 -1.67
N LYS A 44 1.67 -3.15 -2.85
CA LYS A 44 2.44 -3.12 -4.12
C LYS A 44 3.02 -1.74 -4.39
N LEU A 45 2.25 -0.67 -4.16
CA LEU A 45 2.74 0.69 -4.30
C LEU A 45 3.86 0.97 -3.29
N ALA A 46 3.74 0.51 -2.05
CA ALA A 46 4.78 0.66 -1.04
C ALA A 46 6.10 -0.02 -1.45
N TYR A 47 6.04 -1.22 -2.04
CA TYR A 47 7.21 -1.91 -2.60
C TYR A 47 7.83 -1.25 -3.84
N SER A 48 7.12 -0.32 -4.49
CA SER A 48 7.68 0.45 -5.60
C SER A 48 8.50 1.66 -5.14
N ALA A 49 8.48 1.99 -3.84
CA ALA A 49 9.22 3.11 -3.28
C ALA A 49 10.70 2.78 -3.10
N SER A 50 11.57 3.79 -3.21
CA SER A 50 12.98 3.66 -2.83
C SER A 50 13.18 3.83 -1.32
N SER A 51 12.36 3.17 -0.50
CA SER A 51 12.34 3.35 0.96
C SER A 51 12.25 2.01 1.70
N ASP A 52 13.35 1.63 2.36
CA ASP A 52 13.43 0.41 3.19
C ASP A 52 12.48 0.44 4.38
N GLU A 53 12.09 1.63 4.85
CA GLU A 53 11.10 1.77 5.91
C GLU A 53 9.71 1.38 5.39
N LEU A 54 9.34 1.83 4.19
CA LEU A 54 8.09 1.46 3.52
C LEU A 54 8.03 -0.04 3.24
N HIS A 55 9.14 -0.64 2.79
CA HIS A 55 9.22 -2.08 2.56
C HIS A 55 8.97 -2.90 3.82
N ARG A 56 9.61 -2.55 4.94
CA ARG A 56 9.39 -3.22 6.23
C ARG A 56 7.97 -3.02 6.75
N LEU A 57 7.38 -1.85 6.49
CA LEU A 57 6.00 -1.59 6.87
C LEU A 57 5.01 -2.42 6.05
N ALA A 58 5.27 -2.55 4.74
CA ALA A 58 4.48 -3.36 3.82
C ALA A 58 4.51 -4.84 4.23
N GLU A 59 5.70 -5.38 4.52
CA GLU A 59 5.87 -6.74 5.04
C GLU A 59 5.07 -6.94 6.32
N ARG A 60 5.19 -6.00 7.27
CA ARG A 60 4.45 -6.09 8.53
C ARG A 60 2.93 -6.02 8.33
N VAL A 61 2.45 -5.28 7.34
CA VAL A 61 1.03 -5.24 6.96
C VAL A 61 0.60 -6.60 6.41
N GLU A 62 1.36 -7.21 5.50
CA GLU A 62 1.05 -8.53 4.96
C GLU A 62 0.98 -9.63 6.04
N GLU A 63 1.82 -9.54 7.08
CA GLU A 63 1.81 -10.47 8.22
C GLU A 63 0.55 -10.37 9.09
N VAL A 64 0.08 -9.15 9.36
CA VAL A 64 -0.98 -8.92 10.37
C VAL A 64 -2.35 -8.66 9.77
N HIS A 65 -2.43 -8.34 8.47
CA HIS A 65 -3.68 -7.93 7.85
C HIS A 65 -4.63 -9.14 7.71
N PRO A 66 -5.82 -9.11 8.34
CA PRO A 66 -6.66 -10.30 8.50
C PRO A 66 -7.26 -10.82 7.19
N LEU A 67 -7.40 -9.96 6.18
CA LEU A 67 -7.99 -10.32 4.88
C LEU A 67 -6.95 -10.56 3.77
N LEU A 68 -5.65 -10.36 4.04
CA LEU A 68 -4.63 -10.59 3.04
C LEU A 68 -4.27 -12.08 3.03
N PRO A 69 -4.38 -12.77 1.90
CA PRO A 69 -3.87 -14.14 1.83
C PRO A 69 -2.34 -14.08 1.93
N HIS A 70 -1.76 -14.92 2.78
CA HIS A 70 -0.31 -15.16 2.78
C HIS A 70 0.04 -15.93 1.51
N VAL A 71 0.31 -15.20 0.43
CA VAL A 71 0.68 -15.77 -0.85
C VAL A 71 2.18 -15.57 -1.03
N GLU A 72 2.94 -16.65 -1.06
CA GLU A 72 4.32 -16.62 -1.57
C GLU A 72 4.27 -16.18 -3.04
N TYR A 73 4.64 -14.94 -3.32
CA TYR A 73 4.71 -14.45 -4.70
C TYR A 73 6.03 -14.90 -5.34
N PRO A 74 6.00 -15.67 -6.44
CA PRO A 74 7.18 -15.81 -7.28
C PRO A 74 7.46 -14.45 -7.93
N ALA A 75 8.68 -13.96 -7.75
CA ALA A 75 9.10 -12.66 -8.26
C ALA A 75 9.03 -12.59 -9.79
N ALA A 76 8.15 -11.76 -10.34
CA ALA A 76 8.18 -11.35 -11.74
C ALA A 76 7.73 -9.87 -11.88
N PRO A 77 8.35 -9.09 -12.78
CA PRO A 77 8.35 -7.63 -12.71
C PRO A 77 7.12 -7.02 -13.38
N LEU A 78 6.45 -6.09 -12.70
CA LEU A 78 5.46 -5.21 -13.33
C LEU A 78 6.08 -3.82 -13.50
N ARG A 79 6.54 -3.52 -14.72
CA ARG A 79 6.64 -2.13 -15.18
C ARG A 79 5.31 -1.74 -15.81
N PRO A 80 4.54 -0.78 -15.26
CA PRO A 80 3.44 -0.20 -16.01
C PRO A 80 4.01 0.70 -17.10
N ALA A 81 3.61 0.48 -18.35
CA ALA A 81 3.85 1.42 -19.44
C ALA A 81 3.17 2.75 -19.10
N ALA A 82 3.91 3.85 -19.22
CA ALA A 82 3.45 5.19 -18.90
C ALA A 82 2.14 5.54 -19.66
N GLU A 83 1.02 5.68 -18.94
CA GLU A 83 -0.17 6.33 -19.49
C GLU A 83 -0.14 7.84 -19.19
N GLN A 84 0.54 8.58 -20.07
CA GLN A 84 0.33 10.03 -20.20
C GLN A 84 -1.02 10.28 -20.88
N LYS A 85 -2.13 10.19 -20.14
CA LYS A 85 -3.49 10.36 -20.72
C LYS A 85 -4.33 11.49 -20.13
N TYR A 86 -3.75 12.39 -19.35
CA TYR A 86 -4.51 13.48 -18.71
C TYR A 86 -4.01 14.91 -19.03
N MET A 87 -3.19 15.09 -20.06
CA MET A 87 -2.73 16.43 -20.49
C MET A 87 -3.38 16.89 -21.79
N THR A 88 -4.70 16.76 -21.92
CA THR A 88 -5.39 17.49 -22.98
C THR A 88 -6.78 17.92 -22.53
N THR A 89 -7.01 19.23 -22.67
CA THR A 89 -8.24 20.00 -22.45
C THR A 89 -8.72 20.17 -21.02
N LEU A 90 -8.10 21.12 -20.31
CA LEU A 90 -8.85 22.16 -19.61
C LEU A 90 -8.55 23.48 -20.34
N ARG A 91 -9.41 23.83 -21.30
CA ARG A 91 -9.49 25.15 -21.92
C ARG A 91 -10.83 25.76 -21.54
#